data_AF-A0A0R1Q398-F1
#
_entry.id   AF-A0A0R1Q398-F1
#
_cell.length_a   1.000
_cell.length_b   1.000
_cell.length_c   1.000
_cell.angle_alpha   90.00
_cell.angle_beta   90.00
_cell.angle_gamma   90.00
#
_symmetry.space_group_name_H-M   'P 1'
#
loop_
_entity.id
_entity.type
_entity.pdbx_description
1 polymer ?
#
loop_
_entity_poly.entity_id
_entity_poly.type
_entity_poly.pdbx_seq_one_letter_code
_entity_poly.pdbx_strand_id
1 'polypeptide(L)'
;MLIINQTELKLSSKKLLNKNYPYFFKLFLLVFVVYFINTFASRNFTEQEQSINLDQLNYSAIWNVWSIANIMFSIILSILIVSVTFACIDIHRLTQKLDNPFVDCLKLFQQREYVIGTIIISLLQTLWIFLWTLIFIIPGIIKSIAYSQAIYIYRDQVDAGHKIRYRDAVTQSRILMKNHKWEYFLLQLSFIGYWLLTFITGGIAGLWTMPYYQLTMANYYVNLTK
;
A
#
# COMPACT_ATOMS: atom_id res chain seq x y z
N MET A 1 2.53 -3.74 28.58
CA MET A 1 2.89 -3.36 27.19
C MET A 1 2.85 -4.64 26.37
N LEU A 2 1.87 -4.81 25.48
CA LEU A 2 1.76 -6.00 24.64
C LEU A 2 2.86 -5.93 23.57
N ILE A 3 3.87 -6.80 23.68
CA ILE A 3 4.89 -6.96 22.64
C ILE A 3 4.21 -7.67 21.48
N ILE A 4 4.10 -7.01 20.33
CA ILE A 4 3.48 -7.62 19.15
C ILE A 4 4.46 -8.64 18.56
N ASN A 5 4.12 -9.93 18.66
CA ASN A 5 4.96 -11.02 18.17
C ASN A 5 4.88 -11.12 16.63
N GLN A 6 5.95 -10.68 15.96
CA GLN A 6 6.04 -10.69 14.49
C GLN A 6 5.90 -12.09 13.88
N THR A 7 6.36 -13.13 14.57
CA THR A 7 6.28 -14.51 14.10
C THR A 7 4.83 -14.99 14.09
N GLU A 8 4.08 -14.64 15.13
CA GLU A 8 2.65 -14.97 15.25
C GLU A 8 1.81 -14.23 14.20
N LEU A 9 2.08 -12.94 13.96
CA LEU A 9 1.43 -12.16 12.90
C LEU A 9 1.63 -12.80 11.53
N LYS A 10 2.88 -13.12 11.19
CA LYS A 10 3.24 -13.75 9.92
C LYS A 10 2.60 -15.14 9.78
N LEU A 11 2.63 -15.95 10.84
CA LEU A 11 2.06 -17.29 10.80
C LEU A 11 0.54 -17.27 10.64
N SER A 12 -0.15 -16.40 11.37
CA SER A 12 -1.61 -16.25 11.27
C SER A 12 -2.04 -15.73 9.90
N SER A 13 -1.37 -14.71 9.37
CA SER A 13 -1.63 -14.19 8.02
C SER A 13 -1.32 -15.22 6.93
N LYS A 14 -0.25 -16.00 7.06
CA LYS A 14 0.06 -17.11 6.14
C LYS A 14 -0.99 -18.23 6.20
N LYS A 15 -1.44 -18.61 7.40
CA LYS A 15 -2.48 -19.64 7.57
C LYS A 15 -3.80 -19.19 6.94
N LEU A 16 -4.18 -17.93 7.14
CA LEU A 16 -5.39 -17.33 6.56
C LEU A 16 -5.32 -17.29 5.03
N LEU A 17 -4.18 -16.87 4.48
CA LEU A 17 -3.92 -16.85 3.04
C LEU A 17 -4.04 -18.25 2.43
N ASN A 18 -3.34 -19.24 3.00
CA ASN A 18 -3.31 -20.61 2.47
C ASN A 18 -4.69 -21.26 2.49
N LYS A 19 -5.46 -21.02 3.56
CA LYS A 19 -6.81 -21.58 3.70
C LYS A 19 -7.76 -21.04 2.64
N ASN A 20 -7.60 -19.78 2.22
CA ASN A 20 -8.52 -19.10 1.30
C ASN A 20 -7.80 -18.55 0.06
N TYR A 21 -6.80 -19.28 -0.44
CA TYR A 21 -5.93 -18.79 -1.52
C TYR A 21 -6.69 -18.30 -2.76
N PRO A 22 -7.72 -19.00 -3.28
CA PRO A 22 -8.44 -18.55 -4.47
C PRO A 22 -9.12 -17.18 -4.29
N TYR A 23 -9.59 -16.88 -3.08
CA TYR A 23 -10.19 -15.59 -2.77
C TYR A 23 -9.13 -14.48 -2.82
N PHE A 24 -8.01 -14.66 -2.11
CA PHE A 24 -6.93 -13.66 -2.07
C PHE A 24 -6.28 -13.46 -3.43
N PHE A 25 -6.09 -14.55 -4.19
CA PHE A 25 -5.59 -14.45 -5.57
C PHE A 25 -6.48 -13.53 -6.42
N LYS A 26 -7.81 -13.71 -6.36
CA LYS A 26 -8.78 -12.86 -7.07
C LYS A 26 -8.82 -11.42 -6.54
N LEU A 27 -8.71 -11.24 -5.23
CA LEU A 27 -8.70 -9.93 -4.58
C LEU A 27 -7.54 -9.07 -5.09
N PHE A 28 -6.35 -9.67 -5.22
CA PHE A 28 -5.15 -8.99 -5.70
C PHE A 28 -5.01 -9.01 -7.23
N LEU A 29 -5.82 -9.80 -7.95
CA LEU A 29 -5.74 -9.95 -9.41
C LEU A 29 -5.76 -8.61 -10.13
N LEU A 30 -6.66 -7.70 -9.73
CA LEU A 30 -6.76 -6.37 -10.32
C LEU A 30 -5.46 -5.57 -10.14
N VAL A 31 -4.85 -5.63 -8.95
CA VAL A 31 -3.57 -4.95 -8.66
C VAL A 31 -2.47 -5.48 -9.58
N PHE A 32 -2.41 -6.80 -9.79
CA PHE A 32 -1.43 -7.41 -10.68
C PHE A 32 -1.67 -7.08 -12.15
N VAL A 33 -2.92 -7.17 -12.62
CA VAL A 33 -3.28 -6.82 -14.00
C VAL A 33 -2.85 -5.40 -14.31
N VAL A 34 -3.17 -4.47 -13.42
CA VAL A 34 -2.75 -3.07 -13.51
C VAL A 34 -1.21 -3.00 -13.55
N TYR A 35 -0.52 -3.55 -12.56
CA TYR A 35 0.96 -3.56 -12.53
C TYR A 35 1.61 -4.12 -13.82
N PHE A 36 1.13 -5.26 -14.34
CA PHE A 36 1.68 -5.89 -15.53
C PHE A 36 1.39 -5.09 -16.80
N ILE A 37 0.19 -4.50 -16.93
CA ILE A 37 -0.14 -3.63 -18.07
C ILE A 37 0.85 -2.46 -18.16
N ASN A 38 1.11 -1.78 -17.04
CA ASN A 38 2.06 -0.66 -17.03
C ASN A 38 3.50 -1.11 -17.26
N THR A 39 3.92 -2.23 -16.67
CA THR A 39 5.26 -2.79 -16.91
C THR A 39 5.45 -3.15 -18.38
N PHE A 40 4.47 -3.81 -19.00
CA PHE A 40 4.51 -4.17 -20.42
C PHE A 40 4.51 -2.93 -21.32
N ALA A 41 3.62 -1.97 -21.06
CA ALA A 41 3.56 -0.73 -21.82
C ALA A 41 4.86 0.07 -21.70
N SER A 42 5.49 0.11 -20.52
CA SER A 42 6.79 0.76 -20.30
C SER A 42 7.93 0.10 -21.05
N ARG A 43 7.97 -1.23 -21.12
CA ARG A 43 8.99 -1.94 -21.90
C ARG A 43 8.85 -1.64 -23.39
N ASN A 44 7.64 -1.73 -23.92
CA ASN A 44 7.38 -1.45 -25.34
C ASN A 44 7.71 -0.02 -25.72
N PHE A 45 7.42 0.95 -24.83
CA PHE A 45 7.73 2.36 -25.08
C PHE A 45 9.25 2.60 -25.18
N THR A 46 10.03 2.07 -24.24
CA THR A 46 11.51 2.18 -24.25
C THR A 46 12.15 1.44 -25.43
N GLU A 47 11.57 0.32 -25.88
CA GLU A 47 12.04 -0.42 -27.06
C GLU A 47 11.69 0.31 -28.36
N GLN A 48 10.47 0.86 -28.48
CA GLN A 48 10.03 1.64 -29.63
C GLN A 48 10.90 2.88 -29.83
N GLU A 49 11.26 3.54 -28.74
CA GLU A 49 12.15 4.69 -28.74
C GLU A 49 13.52 4.46 -29.40
N GLN A 50 14.14 3.30 -29.20
CA GLN A 50 15.45 3.00 -29.81
C GLN A 50 15.40 2.94 -31.35
N SER A 51 14.21 2.85 -31.94
CA SER A 51 14.00 2.67 -33.37
C SER A 51 13.65 3.93 -34.15
N ILE A 52 13.31 5.05 -33.48
CA ILE A 52 12.77 6.24 -34.14
C ILE A 52 13.81 7.38 -34.21
N ASN A 53 14.18 7.78 -35.42
CA ASN A 53 14.93 9.02 -35.67
C ASN A 53 13.99 10.24 -35.57
N LEU A 54 13.76 10.74 -34.35
CA LEU A 54 13.00 11.98 -34.07
C LEU A 54 13.94 13.13 -33.72
N ASP A 55 13.59 14.35 -34.12
CA ASP A 55 14.25 15.56 -33.63
C ASP A 55 14.19 15.66 -32.10
N GLN A 56 15.25 16.19 -31.48
CA GLN A 56 15.45 16.22 -30.03
C GLN A 56 14.29 16.87 -29.24
N LEU A 57 13.63 17.88 -29.81
CA LEU A 57 12.46 18.54 -29.19
C LEU A 57 11.24 17.61 -29.11
N ASN A 58 10.94 16.87 -30.19
CA ASN A 58 9.82 15.93 -30.22
C ASN A 58 10.05 14.74 -29.29
N TYR A 59 11.31 14.30 -29.17
CA TYR A 59 11.71 13.26 -28.24
C TYR A 59 11.41 13.66 -26.77
N SER A 60 11.83 14.86 -26.35
CA SER A 60 11.61 15.33 -24.98
C SER A 60 10.11 15.45 -24.61
N ALA A 61 9.26 15.82 -25.56
CA ALA A 61 7.82 15.92 -25.34
C ALA A 61 7.17 14.54 -25.10
N ILE A 62 7.54 13.54 -25.92
CA ILE A 62 7.02 12.17 -25.82
C ILE A 62 7.41 11.54 -24.46
N TRP A 63 8.64 11.77 -24.00
CA TRP A 63 9.09 11.36 -22.66
C TRP A 63 8.31 11.99 -21.52
N ASN A 64 8.03 13.29 -21.61
CA ASN A 64 7.29 14.00 -20.58
C ASN A 64 5.87 13.43 -20.47
N VAL A 65 5.20 13.22 -21.61
CA VAL A 65 3.86 12.61 -21.65
C VAL A 65 3.87 11.20 -21.04
N TRP A 66 4.85 10.37 -21.41
CA TRP A 66 5.01 9.02 -20.88
C TRP A 66 5.28 9.01 -19.37
N SER A 67 6.14 9.91 -18.90
CA SER A 67 6.48 10.04 -17.49
C SER A 67 5.25 10.45 -16.67
N ILE A 68 4.46 11.40 -17.16
CA ILE A 68 3.20 11.80 -16.53
C ILE A 68 2.21 10.62 -16.48
N ALA A 69 2.08 9.86 -17.57
CA ALA A 69 1.23 8.67 -17.60
C ALA A 69 1.64 7.63 -16.56
N ASN A 70 2.95 7.39 -16.39
CA ASN A 70 3.47 6.49 -15.34
C ASN A 70 3.16 6.97 -13.93
N ILE A 71 3.29 8.27 -13.67
CA ILE A 71 2.94 8.85 -12.37
C ILE A 71 1.46 8.64 -12.09
N MET A 72 0.57 8.91 -13.06
CA MET A 72 -0.86 8.66 -12.92
C MET A 72 -1.15 7.18 -12.63
N PHE A 73 -0.49 6.28 -13.33
CA PHE A 73 -0.62 4.85 -13.13
C PHE A 73 -0.20 4.41 -11.71
N SER A 74 0.92 4.96 -11.22
CA SER A 74 1.44 4.67 -9.88
C SER A 74 0.46 5.10 -8.78
N ILE A 75 -0.22 6.24 -8.98
CA ILE A 75 -1.23 6.74 -8.06
C ILE A 75 -2.43 5.79 -8.04
N ILE A 76 -2.93 5.38 -9.20
CA ILE A 76 -4.03 4.40 -9.30
C ILE A 76 -3.66 3.11 -8.58
N LEU A 77 -2.46 2.59 -8.83
CA LEU A 77 -1.97 1.37 -8.19
C LEU A 77 -1.88 1.53 -6.66
N SER A 78 -1.41 2.69 -6.17
CA SER A 78 -1.33 2.96 -4.74
C SER A 78 -2.70 2.97 -4.06
N ILE A 79 -3.72 3.54 -4.72
CA ILE A 79 -5.09 3.58 -4.22
C ILE A 79 -5.69 2.17 -4.17
N LEU A 80 -5.46 1.36 -5.21
CA LEU A 80 -5.88 -0.04 -5.22
C LEU A 80 -5.24 -0.85 -4.10
N ILE A 81 -3.95 -0.61 -3.82
CA ILE A 81 -3.26 -1.27 -2.71
C ILE A 81 -3.93 -0.92 -1.37
N VAL A 82 -4.19 0.37 -1.10
CA VAL A 82 -4.88 0.81 0.12
C VAL A 82 -6.27 0.17 0.22
N SER A 83 -7.01 0.12 -0.88
CA SER A 83 -8.34 -0.50 -0.96
C SER A 83 -8.30 -1.98 -0.59
N VAL A 84 -7.32 -2.73 -1.11
CA VAL A 84 -7.13 -4.13 -0.75
C VAL A 84 -6.69 -4.27 0.70
N THR A 85 -5.85 -3.38 1.24
CA THR A 85 -5.49 -3.41 2.66
C THR A 85 -6.71 -3.20 3.57
N PHE A 86 -7.68 -2.35 3.18
CA PHE A 86 -8.94 -2.22 3.91
C PHE A 86 -9.70 -3.55 3.98
N ALA A 87 -9.84 -4.24 2.84
CA ALA A 87 -10.45 -5.58 2.82
C ALA A 87 -9.68 -6.56 3.72
N CYS A 88 -8.34 -6.55 3.70
CA CYS A 88 -7.53 -7.38 4.59
C CYS A 88 -7.76 -7.08 6.08
N ILE A 89 -7.92 -5.81 6.48
CA ILE A 89 -8.22 -5.43 7.86
C ILE A 89 -9.58 -6.01 8.29
N ASP A 90 -10.57 -5.92 7.42
CA ASP A 90 -11.94 -6.34 7.74
C ASP A 90 -12.06 -7.87 7.82
N ILE A 91 -11.31 -8.60 6.97
CA ILE A 91 -11.16 -10.05 7.08
C ILE A 91 -10.50 -10.44 8.42
N HIS A 92 -9.46 -9.72 8.86
CA HIS A 92 -8.82 -9.98 10.16
C HIS A 92 -9.73 -9.65 11.34
N ARG A 93 -10.65 -8.69 11.19
CA ARG A 93 -11.69 -8.36 12.17
C ARG A 93 -12.90 -9.29 12.11
N LEU A 94 -12.94 -10.23 11.17
CA LEU A 94 -14.09 -11.12 10.90
C LEU A 94 -15.39 -10.34 10.60
N THR A 95 -15.29 -9.10 10.14
CA THR A 95 -16.44 -8.24 9.81
C THR A 95 -16.97 -8.51 8.40
N GLN A 96 -16.26 -9.33 7.62
CA GLN A 96 -16.54 -9.58 6.22
C GLN A 96 -16.51 -11.07 5.87
N LYS A 97 -17.50 -11.51 5.09
CA LYS A 97 -17.52 -12.84 4.46
C LYS A 97 -16.66 -12.83 3.18
N LEU A 98 -15.94 -13.93 2.95
CA LEU A 98 -14.98 -14.12 1.85
C LEU A 98 -15.69 -14.47 0.53
N ASP A 99 -16.67 -13.66 0.13
CA ASP A 99 -17.61 -14.03 -0.94
C ASP A 99 -17.31 -13.31 -2.26
N ASN A 100 -16.98 -12.01 -2.23
CA ASN A 100 -16.91 -11.15 -3.42
C ASN A 100 -15.57 -10.40 -3.57
N PRO A 101 -14.46 -11.09 -3.89
CA PRO A 101 -13.11 -10.50 -3.91
C PRO A 101 -12.94 -9.30 -4.85
N PHE A 102 -13.71 -9.23 -5.96
CA PHE A 102 -13.66 -8.09 -6.89
C PHE A 102 -14.35 -6.84 -6.37
N VAL A 103 -15.40 -6.99 -5.56
CA VAL A 103 -16.05 -5.85 -4.89
C VAL A 103 -15.15 -5.35 -3.78
N ASP A 104 -14.46 -6.28 -3.12
CA ASP A 104 -13.60 -6.02 -1.97
C ASP A 104 -12.31 -5.30 -2.37
N CYS A 105 -11.76 -5.58 -3.56
CA CYS A 105 -10.60 -4.84 -4.05
C CYS A 105 -10.92 -3.37 -4.39
N LEU A 106 -12.21 -3.03 -4.56
CA LEU A 106 -12.69 -1.67 -4.81
C LEU A 106 -13.35 -1.03 -3.58
N LYS A 107 -13.17 -1.61 -2.39
CA LYS A 107 -13.81 -1.16 -1.15
C LYS A 107 -13.59 0.32 -0.83
N LEU A 108 -12.40 0.85 -1.12
CA LEU A 108 -12.10 2.28 -0.92
C LEU A 108 -13.04 3.18 -1.73
N PHE A 109 -13.51 2.74 -2.91
CA PHE A 109 -14.40 3.54 -3.76
C PHE A 109 -15.88 3.46 -3.36
N GLN A 110 -16.24 2.58 -2.42
CA GLN A 110 -17.63 2.43 -1.97
C GLN A 110 -18.13 3.65 -1.19
N GLN A 111 -17.23 4.40 -0.54
CA GLN A 111 -17.58 5.63 0.16
C GLN A 111 -16.66 6.78 -0.27
N ARG A 112 -17.26 7.92 -0.59
CA ARG A 112 -16.54 9.15 -0.98
C ARG A 112 -15.55 9.61 0.09
N GLU A 113 -15.89 9.44 1.36
CA GLU A 113 -15.05 9.86 2.48
C GLU A 113 -13.74 9.07 2.56
N TYR A 114 -13.75 7.77 2.22
CA TYR A 114 -12.55 6.94 2.16
C TYR A 114 -11.58 7.42 1.08
N VAL A 115 -12.10 7.71 -0.11
CA VAL A 115 -11.32 8.22 -1.26
C VAL A 115 -10.64 9.53 -0.89
N ILE A 116 -11.43 10.51 -0.43
CA ILE A 116 -10.94 11.85 -0.12
C ILE A 116 -9.98 11.83 1.06
N GLY A 117 -10.32 11.07 2.11
CA GLY A 117 -9.44 10.88 3.26
C GLY A 117 -8.09 10.30 2.87
N THR A 118 -8.09 9.26 2.05
CA THR A 118 -6.86 8.62 1.56
C THR A 118 -6.01 9.59 0.75
N ILE A 119 -6.60 10.35 -0.19
CA ILE A 119 -5.85 11.30 -1.02
C ILE A 119 -5.25 12.42 -0.17
N ILE A 120 -6.05 13.06 0.69
CA ILE A 120 -5.59 14.20 1.50
C ILE A 120 -4.55 13.77 2.52
N ILE A 121 -4.76 12.63 3.19
CA ILE A 121 -3.81 12.11 4.17
C ILE A 121 -2.51 11.71 3.47
N SER A 122 -2.56 11.01 2.33
CA SER A 122 -1.37 10.65 1.57
C SER A 122 -0.58 11.89 1.11
N LEU A 123 -1.26 12.92 0.60
CA LEU A 123 -0.61 14.18 0.21
C LEU A 123 0.08 14.85 1.40
N LEU A 124 -0.59 14.90 2.55
CA LEU A 124 -0.06 15.49 3.77
C LEU A 124 1.16 14.71 4.31
N GLN A 125 1.08 13.39 4.28
CA GLN A 125 2.19 12.51 4.67
C GLN A 125 3.38 12.70 3.74
N THR A 126 3.17 12.68 2.42
CA THR A 126 4.24 12.87 1.44
C THR A 126 4.94 14.20 1.64
N LEU A 127 4.19 15.30 1.82
CA LEU A 127 4.76 16.61 2.08
C LEU A 127 5.60 16.62 3.37
N TRP A 128 5.06 16.08 4.47
CA TRP A 128 5.79 16.08 5.74
C TRP A 128 7.02 15.17 5.70
N ILE A 129 6.90 13.97 5.15
CA ILE A 129 8.02 13.04 5.02
C ILE A 129 9.10 13.66 4.12
N PHE A 130 8.71 14.28 3.00
CA PHE A 130 9.65 14.99 2.12
C PHE A 130 10.42 16.09 2.86
N LEU A 131 9.73 16.92 3.64
CA LEU A 131 10.38 17.96 4.47
C LEU A 131 11.35 17.37 5.49
N TRP A 132 10.98 16.27 6.16
CA TRP A 132 11.88 15.59 7.11
C TRP A 132 13.09 14.96 6.43
N THR A 133 12.88 14.32 5.28
CA THR A 133 13.93 13.70 4.47
C THR A 133 14.91 14.74 3.93
N LEU A 134 14.42 15.95 3.58
CA LEU A 134 15.25 17.06 3.11
C LEU A 134 16.26 17.51 4.18
N ILE A 135 15.86 17.46 5.45
CA ILE A 135 16.75 17.76 6.58
C ILE A 135 17.72 16.59 6.80
N PHE A 136 17.19 15.37 6.95
CA PHE A 136 17.97 14.14 7.05
C PHE A 136 17.15 12.91 6.63
N ILE A 137 17.80 11.91 6.05
CA ILE A 137 17.15 10.68 5.59
C ILE A 137 16.56 9.87 6.76
N ILE A 138 17.29 9.73 7.87
CA ILE A 138 16.88 8.95 9.05
C ILE A 138 15.56 9.45 9.66
N PRO A 139 15.37 10.74 9.98
CA PRO A 139 14.07 11.21 10.48
C PRO A 139 12.95 11.05 9.45
N GLY A 140 13.24 11.14 8.15
CA GLY A 140 12.27 10.80 7.09
C GLY A 140 11.69 9.39 7.26
N ILE A 141 12.56 8.39 7.46
CA ILE A 141 12.16 6.99 7.70
C ILE A 141 11.36 6.86 9.01
N ILE A 142 11.80 7.51 10.09
CA ILE A 142 11.08 7.44 11.38
C ILE A 142 9.68 8.03 11.25
N LYS A 143 9.52 9.10 10.46
CA LYS A 143 8.22 9.75 10.22
C LYS A 143 7.32 8.95 9.29
N SER A 144 7.86 8.29 8.25
CA SER A 144 7.06 7.40 7.41
C SER A 144 6.45 6.26 8.23
N ILE A 145 7.23 5.67 9.14
CA ILE A 145 6.74 4.66 10.09
C ILE A 145 5.68 5.26 11.02
N ALA A 146 5.92 6.45 11.58
CA ALA A 146 4.98 7.08 12.50
C ALA A 146 3.62 7.41 11.88
N TYR A 147 3.57 7.66 10.56
CA TYR A 147 2.34 8.04 9.85
C TYR A 147 1.65 6.87 9.15
N SER A 148 2.26 5.68 9.16
CA SER A 148 1.81 4.49 8.42
C SER A 148 0.37 4.05 8.70
N GLN A 149 -0.18 4.36 9.88
CA GLN A 149 -1.51 3.91 10.31
C GLN A 149 -2.61 4.97 10.09
N ALA A 150 -2.26 6.18 9.65
CA ALA A 150 -3.20 7.31 9.66
C ALA A 150 -4.42 7.11 8.76
N ILE A 151 -4.24 6.47 7.60
CA ILE A 151 -5.33 6.22 6.65
C ILE A 151 -6.34 5.22 7.25
N TYR A 152 -5.84 4.19 7.95
CA TYR A 152 -6.69 3.19 8.61
C TYR A 152 -7.44 3.80 9.80
N ILE A 153 -6.76 4.63 10.59
CA ILE A 153 -7.39 5.36 11.70
C ILE A 153 -8.49 6.28 11.19
N TYR A 154 -8.23 7.02 10.09
CA TYR A 154 -9.23 7.89 9.49
C TYR A 154 -10.46 7.10 9.03
N ARG A 155 -10.24 5.97 8.33
CA ARG A 155 -11.32 5.07 7.91
C ARG A 155 -12.14 4.60 9.10
N ASP A 156 -11.49 4.12 10.16
CA ASP A 156 -12.18 3.61 11.35
C ASP A 156 -13.01 4.71 12.07
N GLN A 157 -12.57 5.98 12.03
CA GLN A 157 -13.37 7.11 12.54
C GLN A 157 -14.59 7.40 11.65
N VAL A 158 -14.42 7.36 10.33
CA VAL A 158 -15.54 7.47 9.38
C VAL A 158 -16.55 6.34 9.60
N ASP A 159 -16.09 5.11 9.79
CA ASP A 159 -16.94 3.95 10.06
C ASP A 159 -17.71 4.08 11.38
N ALA A 160 -17.13 4.76 12.38
CA ALA A 160 -17.78 5.10 13.63
C ALA A 160 -18.74 6.32 13.53
N GLY A 161 -18.87 6.94 12.36
CA GLY A 161 -19.68 8.15 12.15
C GLY A 161 -19.04 9.43 12.69
N HIS A 162 -17.75 9.40 13.03
CA HIS A 162 -17.02 10.54 13.57
C HIS A 162 -16.23 11.28 12.48
N LYS A 163 -16.51 12.57 12.30
CA LYS A 163 -15.73 13.44 11.40
C LYS A 163 -14.46 13.92 12.11
N ILE A 164 -13.33 13.29 11.78
CA ILE A 164 -12.00 13.71 12.24
C ILE A 164 -11.29 14.55 11.16
N ARG A 165 -10.47 15.54 11.56
CA ARG A 165 -9.64 16.27 10.59
C ARG A 165 -8.52 15.36 10.10
N TYR A 166 -8.15 15.49 8.83
CA TYR A 166 -7.07 14.69 8.21
C TYR A 166 -5.73 14.77 8.96
N ARG A 167 -5.38 15.95 9.49
CA ARG A 167 -4.18 16.15 10.31
C ARG A 167 -4.24 15.43 11.65
N ASP A 168 -5.43 15.33 12.23
CA ASP A 168 -5.64 14.68 13.52
C ASP A 168 -5.48 13.16 13.36
N ALA A 169 -5.92 12.58 12.23
CA ALA A 169 -5.65 11.18 11.90
C ALA A 169 -4.14 10.86 11.83
N VAL A 170 -3.34 11.74 11.23
CA VAL A 170 -1.86 11.58 11.23
C VAL A 170 -1.27 11.74 12.63
N THR A 171 -1.82 12.64 13.44
CA THR A 171 -1.40 12.83 14.83
C THR A 171 -1.71 11.61 15.68
N GLN A 172 -2.90 11.02 15.52
CA GLN A 172 -3.33 9.77 16.14
C GLN A 172 -2.40 8.63 15.75
N SER A 173 -2.07 8.47 14.46
CA SER A 173 -1.09 7.48 14.00
C SER A 173 0.27 7.65 14.69
N ARG A 174 0.75 8.89 14.82
CA ARG A 174 2.04 9.17 15.48
C ARG A 174 2.03 8.78 16.97
N ILE A 175 0.90 8.99 17.65
CA ILE A 175 0.72 8.62 19.07
C ILE A 175 0.67 7.10 19.18
N LEU A 176 -0.17 6.46 18.37
CA LEU A 176 -0.33 5.02 18.31
C LEU A 176 1.00 4.30 18.04
N MET A 177 1.82 4.85 17.14
CA MET A 177 3.11 4.26 16.76
C MET A 177 4.26 4.59 17.71
N LYS A 178 4.10 5.46 18.73
CA LYS A 178 5.23 6.01 19.51
C LYS A 178 6.20 4.95 20.02
N ASN A 179 5.68 3.87 20.60
CA ASN A 179 6.47 2.78 21.19
C ASN A 179 6.60 1.55 20.27
N HIS A 180 5.99 1.59 19.09
CA HIS A 180 5.87 0.45 18.18
C HIS A 180 6.69 0.61 16.88
N LYS A 181 7.40 1.73 16.71
CA LYS A 181 8.17 2.02 15.47
C LYS A 181 9.25 0.96 15.21
N TRP A 182 9.96 0.54 16.24
CA TRP A 182 11.04 -0.44 16.10
C TRP A 182 10.49 -1.83 15.73
N GLU A 183 9.40 -2.23 16.37
CA GLU A 183 8.70 -3.48 16.06
C GLU A 183 8.19 -3.47 14.61
N TYR A 184 7.60 -2.38 14.16
CA TYR A 184 7.13 -2.22 12.78
C TYR A 184 8.28 -2.20 11.77
N PHE A 185 9.38 -1.53 12.09
CA PHE A 185 10.59 -1.52 11.25
C PHE A 185 11.16 -2.93 11.06
N LEU A 186 11.34 -3.68 12.15
CA LEU A 186 11.81 -5.06 12.10
C LEU A 186 10.83 -5.96 11.34
N LEU A 187 9.52 -5.73 11.48
CA LEU A 187 8.51 -6.46 10.73
C LEU A 187 8.71 -6.22 9.22
N GLN A 188 8.85 -4.98 8.78
CA GLN A 188 9.14 -4.64 7.38
C GLN A 188 10.45 -5.25 6.90
N LEU A 189 11.51 -5.16 7.70
CA LEU A 189 12.82 -5.73 7.37
C LEU A 189 12.74 -7.23 7.17
N SER A 190 11.89 -7.94 7.91
CA SER A 190 11.68 -9.38 7.73
C SER A 190 11.06 -9.75 6.37
N PHE A 191 10.50 -8.77 5.64
CA PHE A 191 9.99 -8.96 4.29
C PHE A 191 10.99 -8.62 3.18
N ILE A 192 12.19 -8.10 3.51
CA ILE A 192 13.19 -7.69 2.51
C ILE A 192 13.56 -8.83 1.54
N GLY A 193 13.65 -10.06 2.04
CA GLY A 193 13.91 -11.24 1.21
C GLY A 193 12.79 -11.53 0.21
N TYR A 194 11.52 -11.31 0.59
CA TYR A 194 10.38 -11.47 -0.32
C TYR A 194 10.33 -10.35 -1.36
N TRP A 195 10.69 -9.12 -0.99
CA TRP A 195 10.81 -8.00 -1.93
C TRP A 195 11.92 -8.27 -2.96
N LEU A 196 13.08 -8.74 -2.51
CA LEU A 196 14.18 -9.12 -3.40
C LEU A 196 13.79 -10.27 -4.33
N LEU A 197 13.10 -11.29 -3.82
CA LEU A 197 12.60 -12.40 -4.64
C LEU A 197 11.59 -11.92 -5.69
N THR A 198 10.71 -11.00 -5.32
CA THR A 198 9.75 -10.37 -6.23
C THR A 198 10.47 -9.58 -7.32
N PHE A 199 11.52 -8.85 -6.98
CA PHE A 199 12.35 -8.12 -7.94
C PHE A 199 13.06 -9.05 -8.93
N ILE A 200 13.76 -10.09 -8.43
CA ILE A 200 14.51 -11.05 -9.26
C ILE A 200 13.59 -11.82 -10.22
N THR A 201 12.38 -12.16 -9.79
CA THR A 201 11.39 -12.87 -10.61
C THR A 201 10.58 -11.95 -11.53
N GLY A 202 10.94 -10.67 -11.65
CA GLY A 202 10.23 -9.71 -12.50
C GLY A 202 8.80 -9.41 -12.06
N GLY A 203 8.48 -9.61 -10.78
CA GLY A 203 7.15 -9.39 -10.20
C GLY A 203 6.31 -10.65 -10.03
N ILE A 204 6.73 -11.80 -10.56
CA ILE A 204 5.93 -13.05 -10.52
C ILE A 204 5.76 -13.57 -9.09
N ALA A 205 6.82 -13.57 -8.27
CA ALA A 205 6.70 -13.94 -6.86
C ALA A 205 5.75 -13.01 -6.09
N GLY A 206 5.51 -11.81 -6.61
CA GLY A 206 4.52 -10.84 -6.15
C GLY A 206 3.14 -11.45 -5.92
N LEU A 207 2.72 -12.38 -6.80
CA LEU A 207 1.42 -13.07 -6.73
C LEU A 207 1.15 -13.71 -5.37
N TRP A 208 2.20 -14.18 -4.70
CA TRP A 208 2.10 -14.77 -3.36
C TRP A 208 2.59 -13.81 -2.26
N THR A 209 3.67 -13.08 -2.51
CA THR A 209 4.32 -12.24 -1.49
C THR A 209 3.48 -11.03 -1.14
N MET A 210 2.78 -10.42 -2.09
CA MET A 210 1.99 -9.22 -1.88
C MET A 210 0.72 -9.47 -1.03
N PRO A 211 -0.11 -10.50 -1.32
CA PRO A 211 -1.22 -10.85 -0.42
C PRO A 211 -0.76 -11.18 0.99
N TYR A 212 0.35 -11.91 1.10
CA TYR A 212 0.94 -12.27 2.39
C TYR A 212 1.42 -11.03 3.18
N TYR A 213 2.12 -10.11 2.51
CA TYR A 213 2.58 -8.85 3.10
C TYR A 213 1.41 -8.00 3.57
N GLN A 214 0.41 -7.77 2.71
CA GLN A 214 -0.74 -6.91 3.05
C GLN A 214 -1.59 -7.49 4.17
N LEU A 215 -1.82 -8.81 4.19
CA LEU A 215 -2.47 -9.47 5.32
C LEU A 215 -1.68 -9.28 6.61
N THR A 216 -0.35 -9.37 6.56
CA THR A 216 0.50 -9.19 7.74
C THR A 216 0.43 -7.75 8.26
N MET A 217 0.46 -6.75 7.37
CA MET A 217 0.33 -5.35 7.74
C MET A 217 -1.07 -5.01 8.28
N ALA A 218 -2.12 -5.55 7.67
CA ALA A 218 -3.49 -5.43 8.17
C ALA A 218 -3.64 -6.04 9.57
N ASN A 219 -3.10 -7.24 9.77
CA ASN A 219 -3.10 -7.90 11.07
C ASN A 219 -2.33 -7.11 12.13
N TYR A 220 -1.19 -6.51 11.75
CA TYR A 220 -0.43 -5.63 12.63
C TYR A 220 -1.29 -4.46 13.10
N TYR A 221 -1.95 -3.74 12.17
CA TYR A 221 -2.87 -2.65 12.51
C TYR A 221 -3.99 -3.11 13.45
N VAL A 222 -4.63 -4.24 13.14
CA VAL A 222 -5.71 -4.79 13.99
C VAL A 222 -5.22 -5.08 15.40
N ASN A 223 -4.02 -5.64 15.59
CA ASN A 223 -3.47 -5.89 16.93
C ASN A 223 -3.01 -4.62 17.64
N LEU A 224 -2.64 -3.58 16.90
CA LEU A 224 -2.26 -2.29 17.45
C LEU A 224 -3.46 -1.51 18.01
N THR A 225 -4.66 -1.76 17.48
CA THR A 225 -5.92 -1.10 17.88
C THR A 225 -6.82 -1.96 18.77
N LYS A 226 -6.35 -3.14 19.22
CA LYS A 226 -7.04 -3.97 20.22
C LYS A 226 -6.87 -3.38 21.62
#